data_AF-A0A0K1Q4B1-F1
#
_entry.id   AF-A0A0K1Q4B1-F1
#
_cell.length_a   1.000
_cell.length_b   1.000
_cell.length_c   1.000
_cell.angle_alpha   90.00
_cell.angle_beta   90.00
_cell.angle_gamma   90.00
#
_symmetry.space_group_name_H-M   'P 1'
#
loop_
_entity.id
_entity.type
_entity.pdbx_description
1 polymer ?
#
loop_
_entity_poly.entity_id
_entity_poly.type
_entity_poly.pdbx_seq_one_letter_code
_entity_poly.pdbx_strand_id
1 'polypeptide(L)'
;MRHGFIDGAPFALVATALIVACSTNPPREAFVPEAENEAGVVDSDAGSGSGGSLGDPTPCTELACKVADCDDGPTTTLKGKVYDPSGANPLSNVQVYIPSDLKPGEALPALSDSTVNGVVCETCASVIVHPLASAVTNEKGEFTLENVPIDTDVPVVIQVGKWRRRFEIEVKNACAENEIPDGTLKLPRNGAEGDMPQIAVTTGGCDALECMLRGVGIDEKEFVDGHGGSGHVHVFKGDAGRMGAPAEPFWSDAEQLKKYDMVLLSCECDEHLENKRDRQPVYDYLNAGGRVFATHFHYTWFKYSPAYEFREIAVWGDPKTPSGDYDINMSFPRGDMLARWLVEVGGSSTLGKVPLTQVTNSITRVRSPATTWISNPDAPKFFSFNTPMYAKEDQQCGRAVFSDVHITGAAGPANIWSCPMGPGGLTGQQKALEFLFFDLSSCVQPIEQPPEPPK
;
A
#
# COMPACT_ATOMS: atom_id res chain seq x y z
N MET A 1 0.99 36.95 -73.10
CA MET A 1 1.37 38.19 -72.39
C MET A 1 2.35 37.83 -71.28
N ARG A 2 3.49 38.53 -71.22
CA ARG A 2 4.48 38.56 -70.12
C ARG A 2 3.78 39.02 -68.81
N HIS A 3 4.18 38.80 -67.56
CA HIS A 3 5.43 38.48 -66.81
C HIS A 3 5.00 37.74 -65.50
N GLY A 4 5.76 36.78 -64.95
CA GLY A 4 6.73 36.94 -63.82
C GLY A 4 6.02 36.91 -62.44
N PHE A 5 6.38 36.20 -61.36
CA PHE A 5 7.64 35.69 -60.77
C PHE A 5 7.24 34.59 -59.73
N ILE A 6 7.84 33.39 -59.68
CA ILE A 6 9.03 32.91 -58.93
C ILE A 6 8.72 32.16 -57.59
N ASP A 7 9.26 30.93 -57.57
CA ASP A 7 9.78 30.03 -56.52
C ASP A 7 8.98 29.47 -55.34
N GLY A 8 9.08 28.15 -55.23
CA GLY A 8 8.76 27.32 -54.06
C GLY A 8 8.96 25.83 -54.36
N ALA A 9 10.22 25.38 -54.42
CA ALA A 9 10.58 23.97 -54.58
C ALA A 9 10.25 23.14 -53.31
N PRO A 10 9.95 21.83 -53.43
CA PRO A 10 9.67 20.97 -52.28
C PRO A 10 10.99 20.48 -51.67
N PHE A 11 11.23 20.80 -50.39
CA PHE A 11 12.32 20.20 -49.63
C PHE A 11 11.93 18.78 -49.21
N ALA A 12 12.69 17.81 -49.71
CA ALA A 12 12.72 16.45 -49.24
C ALA A 12 13.22 16.40 -47.79
N LEU A 13 12.43 15.78 -46.91
CA LEU A 13 12.86 15.49 -45.54
C LEU A 13 13.37 14.05 -45.51
N VAL A 14 14.69 13.93 -45.43
CA VAL A 14 15.45 12.69 -45.28
C VAL A 14 15.18 12.14 -43.88
N ALA A 15 14.63 10.92 -43.80
CA ALA A 15 14.54 10.15 -42.57
C ALA A 15 15.92 9.57 -42.24
N THR A 16 16.61 10.18 -41.28
CA THR A 16 17.84 9.62 -40.71
C THR A 16 17.46 8.63 -39.62
N ALA A 17 17.63 7.35 -39.89
CA ALA A 17 17.53 6.28 -38.90
C ALA A 17 18.77 6.33 -37.99
N LEU A 18 18.58 6.66 -36.71
CA LEU A 18 19.60 6.49 -35.67
C LEU A 18 19.52 5.05 -35.15
N ILE A 19 20.45 4.22 -35.62
CA ILE A 19 20.74 2.91 -35.05
C ILE A 19 21.65 3.15 -33.84
N VAL A 20 21.12 2.97 -32.63
CA VAL A 20 21.93 2.87 -31.41
C VAL A 20 22.29 1.40 -31.23
N ALA A 21 23.56 1.07 -31.47
CA ALA A 21 24.14 -0.23 -31.20
C ALA A 21 24.52 -0.31 -29.71
N CYS A 22 23.84 -1.17 -28.95
CA CYS A 22 24.29 -1.58 -27.63
C CYS A 22 25.33 -2.70 -27.77
N SER A 23 26.52 -2.44 -27.24
CA SER A 23 27.63 -3.37 -27.07
C SER A 23 27.22 -4.56 -26.22
N THR A 24 27.37 -5.76 -26.77
CA THR A 24 27.23 -7.05 -26.08
C THR A 24 28.58 -7.46 -25.49
N ASN A 25 28.64 -7.70 -24.18
CA ASN A 25 29.69 -8.48 -23.56
C ASN A 25 29.08 -9.79 -23.04
N PRO A 26 29.76 -10.95 -23.23
CA PRO A 26 29.17 -12.28 -23.10
C PRO A 26 29.02 -12.76 -21.65
N PRO A 27 28.08 -13.68 -21.38
CA PRO A 27 27.95 -14.34 -20.08
C PRO A 27 29.11 -15.32 -19.87
N ARG A 28 29.77 -15.21 -18.73
CA ARG A 28 30.76 -16.19 -18.24
C ARG A 28 30.04 -17.35 -17.56
N GLU A 29 30.69 -18.50 -17.63
CA GLU A 29 30.09 -19.83 -17.69
C GLU A 29 29.53 -20.41 -16.38
N ALA A 30 28.68 -21.41 -16.61
CA ALA A 30 28.05 -22.34 -15.69
C ALA A 30 29.03 -23.06 -14.75
N PHE A 31 28.56 -23.34 -13.53
CA PHE A 31 29.07 -24.44 -12.71
C PHE A 31 28.01 -25.55 -12.69
N VAL A 32 28.35 -26.68 -13.31
CA VAL A 32 27.71 -27.99 -13.16
C VAL A 32 28.51 -28.76 -12.12
N PRO A 33 27.90 -29.49 -11.17
CA PRO A 33 28.64 -30.40 -10.30
C PRO A 33 28.81 -31.74 -11.02
N GLU A 34 30.04 -32.22 -11.16
CA GLU A 34 30.32 -33.56 -11.66
C GLU A 34 31.11 -34.38 -10.64
N ALA A 35 30.87 -35.69 -10.74
CA ALA A 35 31.01 -36.69 -9.71
C ALA A 35 32.41 -37.29 -9.55
N GLU A 36 32.47 -38.20 -8.59
CA GLU A 36 33.55 -38.97 -7.99
C GLU A 36 34.50 -39.75 -8.94
N ASN A 37 35.68 -40.05 -8.36
CA ASN A 37 36.57 -41.22 -8.56
C ASN A 37 37.58 -41.24 -9.72
N GLU A 38 38.90 -41.14 -9.41
CA GLU A 38 39.84 -42.29 -9.29
C GLU A 38 41.32 -41.86 -9.13
N ALA A 39 42.13 -42.82 -8.69
CA ALA A 39 43.42 -42.70 -7.99
C ALA A 39 44.66 -42.37 -8.86
N GLY A 40 45.73 -41.86 -8.22
CA GLY A 40 47.05 -41.69 -8.84
C GLY A 40 48.16 -41.05 -7.98
N VAL A 41 48.75 -41.84 -7.08
CA VAL A 41 50.18 -41.92 -6.65
C VAL A 41 51.14 -40.69 -6.80
N VAL A 42 51.59 -40.19 -5.63
CA VAL A 42 52.96 -39.81 -5.16
C VAL A 42 53.86 -38.89 -6.03
N ASP A 43 54.18 -37.69 -5.54
CA ASP A 43 55.56 -37.29 -5.19
C ASP A 43 55.61 -36.06 -4.25
N SER A 44 56.62 -36.07 -3.39
CA SER A 44 56.95 -35.08 -2.36
C SER A 44 57.79 -33.93 -2.91
N ASP A 45 57.48 -32.68 -2.53
CA ASP A 45 58.55 -31.72 -2.20
C ASP A 45 58.07 -30.52 -1.37
N ALA A 46 58.98 -30.07 -0.50
CA ALA A 46 58.78 -29.01 0.49
C ALA A 46 58.87 -27.61 -0.14
N GLY A 47 58.03 -26.68 0.33
CA GLY A 47 58.09 -25.27 -0.11
C GLY A 47 57.32 -24.33 0.80
N SER A 48 58.06 -23.59 1.62
CA SER A 48 57.63 -22.58 2.58
C SER A 48 56.94 -21.35 1.96
N GLY A 49 55.86 -20.89 2.61
CA GLY A 49 55.58 -19.47 2.81
C GLY A 49 54.64 -18.78 1.82
N SER A 50 53.43 -18.46 2.27
CA SER A 50 52.96 -17.08 2.35
C SER A 50 51.63 -17.06 3.10
N GLY A 51 51.57 -16.31 4.19
CA GLY A 51 50.32 -16.05 4.90
C GLY A 51 49.32 -15.42 3.94
N GLY A 52 48.25 -16.16 3.64
CA GLY A 52 47.04 -15.58 3.10
C GLY A 52 46.45 -14.70 4.19
N SER A 53 46.72 -13.40 4.12
CA SER A 53 45.93 -12.40 4.82
C SER A 53 44.48 -12.69 4.47
N LEU A 54 43.71 -13.16 5.45
CA LEU A 54 42.26 -13.10 5.41
C LEU A 54 41.93 -11.67 4.97
N GLY A 55 41.14 -11.55 3.90
CA GLY A 55 40.73 -10.24 3.42
C GLY A 55 40.19 -9.45 4.59
N ASP A 56 40.71 -8.24 4.80
CA ASP A 56 40.18 -7.33 5.82
C ASP A 56 38.66 -7.29 5.65
N PRO A 57 37.88 -7.55 6.72
CA PRO A 57 36.45 -7.35 6.65
C PRO A 57 36.21 -5.91 6.23
N THR A 58 35.34 -5.71 5.23
CA THR A 58 34.89 -4.38 4.82
C THR A 58 34.56 -3.59 6.09
N PRO A 59 35.23 -2.45 6.37
CA PRO A 59 34.99 -1.72 7.60
C PRO A 59 33.51 -1.37 7.67
N CYS A 60 32.86 -1.71 8.78
CA CYS A 60 31.48 -1.32 9.05
C CYS A 60 31.36 0.21 8.95
N THR A 61 30.18 0.71 8.60
CA THR A 61 29.91 2.14 8.52
C THR A 61 28.79 2.52 9.49
N GLU A 62 28.96 3.65 10.17
CA GLU A 62 27.90 4.31 10.98
C GLU A 62 27.21 3.36 11.99
N LEU A 63 25.89 3.21 11.90
CA LEU A 63 25.07 2.40 12.81
C LEU A 63 25.45 0.92 12.79
N ALA A 64 25.92 0.39 11.66
CA ALA A 64 26.35 -1.01 11.58
C ALA A 64 27.54 -1.31 12.52
N CYS A 65 28.38 -0.32 12.82
CA CYS A 65 29.47 -0.47 13.80
C CYS A 65 29.01 -0.44 15.25
N LYS A 66 27.76 -0.05 15.50
CA LYS A 66 27.17 0.03 16.85
C LYS A 66 26.35 -1.21 17.21
N VAL A 67 26.29 -2.20 16.33
CA VAL A 67 25.74 -3.51 16.63
C VAL A 67 26.72 -4.25 17.54
N ALA A 68 26.25 -4.66 18.72
CA ALA A 68 27.09 -5.39 19.66
C ALA A 68 27.39 -6.81 19.16
N ASP A 69 28.62 -7.26 19.36
CA ASP A 69 28.99 -8.66 19.26
C ASP A 69 28.51 -9.38 20.53
N CYS A 70 27.64 -10.38 20.34
CA CYS A 70 27.00 -11.11 21.42
C CYS A 70 27.49 -12.54 21.55
N ASP A 71 28.58 -12.90 20.86
CA ASP A 71 29.10 -14.27 20.78
C ASP A 71 27.96 -15.28 20.45
N ASP A 72 27.89 -16.41 21.15
CA ASP A 72 26.80 -17.39 21.06
C ASP A 72 25.58 -17.03 21.95
N GLY A 73 25.54 -15.82 22.50
CA GLY A 73 24.49 -15.30 23.37
C GLY A 73 23.28 -14.75 22.61
N PRO A 74 22.24 -14.28 23.32
CA PRO A 74 21.12 -13.59 22.68
C PRO A 74 21.57 -12.29 22.02
N THR A 75 21.05 -12.03 20.82
CA THR A 75 21.31 -10.77 20.09
C THR A 75 20.67 -9.58 20.80
N THR A 76 21.15 -8.36 20.53
CA THR A 76 20.43 -7.14 20.90
C THR A 76 19.13 -7.06 20.12
N THR A 77 17.97 -7.02 20.80
CA THR A 77 16.66 -6.93 20.13
C THR A 77 15.90 -5.66 20.54
N LEU A 78 15.08 -5.14 19.64
CA LEU A 78 14.14 -4.04 19.90
C LEU A 78 12.71 -4.46 19.58
N LYS A 79 11.84 -4.42 20.59
CA LYS A 79 10.42 -4.76 20.47
C LYS A 79 9.54 -3.54 20.56
N GLY A 80 8.41 -3.56 19.87
CA GLY A 80 7.43 -2.48 19.95
C GLY A 80 6.11 -2.84 19.26
N LYS A 81 5.18 -1.89 19.30
CA LYS A 81 3.86 -1.99 18.70
C LYS A 81 3.56 -0.74 17.88
N VAL A 82 3.03 -0.92 16.67
CA VAL A 82 2.69 0.19 15.76
C VAL A 82 1.19 0.41 15.72
N TYR A 83 0.78 1.68 15.67
CA TYR A 83 -0.62 2.10 15.71
C TYR A 83 -1.04 2.96 14.53
N ASP A 84 -2.36 3.00 14.32
CA ASP A 84 -3.04 3.97 13.47
C ASP A 84 -2.72 5.42 13.91
N PRO A 85 -3.07 6.42 13.07
CA PRO A 85 -2.79 7.82 13.37
C PRO A 85 -3.44 8.33 14.67
N SER A 86 -4.60 7.80 15.03
CA SER A 86 -5.27 8.13 16.29
C SER A 86 -4.56 7.52 17.51
N GLY A 87 -3.81 6.44 17.31
CA GLY A 87 -3.25 5.61 18.37
C GLY A 87 -4.24 4.61 18.97
N ALA A 88 -5.39 4.37 18.33
CA ALA A 88 -6.47 3.55 18.89
C ALA A 88 -6.33 2.08 18.50
N ASN A 89 -6.04 1.80 17.23
CA ASN A 89 -5.90 0.45 16.72
C ASN A 89 -4.42 0.15 16.41
N PRO A 90 -3.85 -0.94 16.94
CA PRO A 90 -2.58 -1.43 16.45
C PRO A 90 -2.70 -1.89 15.01
N LEU A 91 -1.64 -1.77 14.21
CA LEU A 91 -1.66 -2.08 12.79
C LEU A 91 -0.77 -3.27 12.46
N SER A 92 -1.37 -4.28 11.85
CA SER A 92 -0.65 -5.40 11.22
C SER A 92 -0.09 -5.02 9.86
N ASN A 93 0.91 -5.75 9.37
CA ASN A 93 1.49 -5.53 8.04
C ASN A 93 2.11 -4.13 7.85
N VAL A 94 2.71 -3.59 8.91
CA VAL A 94 3.53 -2.39 8.84
C VAL A 94 5.00 -2.80 8.84
N GLN A 95 5.75 -2.30 7.87
CA GLN A 95 7.19 -2.49 7.81
C GLN A 95 7.85 -1.64 8.90
N VAL A 96 8.78 -2.24 9.64
CA VAL A 96 9.57 -1.55 10.64
C VAL A 96 11.04 -1.81 10.33
N TYR A 97 11.85 -0.76 10.25
CA TYR A 97 13.26 -0.93 9.91
C TYR A 97 14.15 0.18 10.46
N ILE A 98 15.44 -0.15 10.58
CA ILE A 98 16.52 0.80 10.88
C ILE A 98 17.32 0.98 9.59
N PRO A 99 17.40 2.19 9.00
CA PRO A 99 18.22 2.44 7.82
C PRO A 99 19.71 2.20 8.12
N SER A 100 20.44 1.58 7.19
CA SER A 100 21.88 1.30 7.38
C SER A 100 22.80 2.51 7.15
N ASP A 101 22.36 3.47 6.34
CA ASP A 101 23.17 4.57 5.80
C ASP A 101 22.70 5.96 6.25
N LEU A 102 21.60 6.05 7.00
CA LEU A 102 21.03 7.33 7.43
C LEU A 102 21.81 7.91 8.61
N LYS A 103 22.34 9.12 8.44
CA LYS A 103 23.05 9.81 9.52
C LYS A 103 22.08 10.43 10.54
N PRO A 104 22.52 10.64 11.80
CA PRO A 104 21.76 11.42 12.76
C PRO A 104 21.38 12.79 12.20
N GLY A 105 20.09 13.13 12.24
CA GLY A 105 19.55 14.38 11.71
C GLY A 105 19.34 14.45 10.19
N GLU A 106 19.70 13.41 9.42
CA GLU A 106 19.44 13.35 7.97
C GLU A 106 17.96 13.04 7.67
N ALA A 107 17.39 13.70 6.66
CA ALA A 107 16.01 13.42 6.25
C ALA A 107 15.91 12.05 5.56
N LEU A 108 14.77 11.37 5.71
CA LEU A 108 14.52 10.15 4.94
C LEU A 108 14.50 10.47 3.42
N PRO A 109 14.93 9.52 2.56
CA PRO A 109 14.80 9.69 1.12
C PRO A 109 13.34 9.99 0.74
N ALA A 110 13.12 11.03 -0.06
CA ALA A 110 11.77 11.43 -0.46
C ALA A 110 11.05 10.29 -1.19
N LEU A 111 9.77 10.08 -0.86
CA LEU A 111 8.89 9.19 -1.63
C LEU A 111 8.43 9.89 -2.91
N SER A 112 8.02 9.11 -3.91
CA SER A 112 7.44 9.67 -5.13
C SER A 112 6.17 10.46 -4.83
N ASP A 113 6.10 11.70 -5.30
CA ASP A 113 4.94 12.57 -5.18
C ASP A 113 4.05 12.44 -6.42
N SER A 114 2.84 11.88 -6.25
CA SER A 114 1.88 11.70 -7.32
C SER A 114 1.29 13.01 -7.83
N THR A 115 1.32 14.10 -7.05
CA THR A 115 0.89 15.43 -7.55
C THR A 115 1.84 16.01 -8.59
N VAL A 116 3.10 15.53 -8.59
CA VAL A 116 4.15 15.97 -9.52
C VAL A 116 4.33 14.97 -10.66
N ASN A 117 4.48 13.69 -10.34
CA ASN A 117 4.85 12.65 -11.29
C ASN A 117 3.66 11.84 -11.82
N GLY A 118 2.48 12.03 -11.24
CA GLY A 118 1.37 11.09 -11.38
C GLY A 118 1.62 9.79 -10.61
N VAL A 119 0.60 8.95 -10.50
CA VAL A 119 0.78 7.58 -10.04
C VAL A 119 1.73 6.86 -10.97
N VAL A 120 2.71 6.23 -10.35
CA VAL A 120 3.71 5.39 -10.99
C VAL A 120 3.46 3.96 -10.56
N CYS A 121 3.75 3.02 -11.46
CA CYS A 121 3.61 1.60 -11.20
C CYS A 121 4.72 1.15 -10.23
N GLU A 122 4.49 1.37 -8.93
CA GLU A 122 5.38 0.98 -7.84
C GLU A 122 5.07 -0.44 -7.38
N THR A 123 6.12 -1.27 -7.29
CA THR A 123 6.06 -2.64 -6.77
C THR A 123 6.80 -2.68 -5.42
N CYS A 124 6.65 -3.74 -4.63
CA CYS A 124 7.46 -3.86 -3.39
C CYS A 124 8.96 -3.77 -3.64
N ALA A 125 9.42 -4.17 -4.83
CA ALA A 125 10.83 -4.16 -5.20
C ALA A 125 11.33 -2.77 -5.65
N SER A 126 10.44 -1.80 -5.90
CA SER A 126 10.85 -0.46 -6.39
C SER A 126 11.31 0.50 -5.29
N VAL A 127 11.08 0.16 -4.02
CA VAL A 127 11.60 0.91 -2.87
C VAL A 127 12.69 0.07 -2.22
N ILE A 128 13.89 0.10 -2.79
CA ILE A 128 15.06 -0.54 -2.19
C ILE A 128 15.42 0.29 -0.95
N VAL A 129 15.05 -0.22 0.21
CA VAL A 129 15.61 0.20 1.49
C VAL A 129 16.76 -0.77 1.74
N HIS A 130 17.93 -0.27 2.15
CA HIS A 130 19.00 -1.13 2.67
C HIS A 130 18.93 -1.10 4.21
N PRO A 131 18.00 -1.84 4.84
CA PRO A 131 17.87 -1.81 6.28
C PRO A 131 19.05 -2.50 6.95
N LEU A 132 19.52 -1.94 8.06
CA LEU A 132 20.41 -2.63 9.00
C LEU A 132 19.66 -3.75 9.73
N ALA A 133 18.41 -3.49 10.10
CA ALA A 133 17.49 -4.46 10.69
C ALA A 133 16.08 -4.15 10.21
N SER A 134 15.26 -5.17 10.01
CA SER A 134 13.86 -5.02 9.58
C SER A 134 12.94 -6.10 10.13
N ALA A 135 11.65 -5.76 10.22
CA ALA A 135 10.57 -6.64 10.61
C ALA A 135 9.24 -6.19 9.97
N VAL A 136 8.20 -7.01 10.11
CA VAL A 136 6.81 -6.63 9.80
C VAL A 136 5.95 -6.90 11.03
N THR A 137 5.00 -6.01 11.30
CA THR A 137 4.10 -6.19 12.43
C THR A 137 3.12 -7.34 12.24
N ASN A 138 2.90 -8.11 13.30
CA ASN A 138 1.92 -9.21 13.34
C ASN A 138 0.47 -8.69 13.50
N GLU A 139 -0.51 -9.60 13.68
CA GLU A 139 -1.93 -9.27 13.87
C GLU A 139 -2.23 -8.40 15.10
N LYS A 140 -1.29 -8.33 16.05
CA LYS A 140 -1.37 -7.47 17.23
C LYS A 140 -0.63 -6.15 17.05
N GLY A 141 -0.09 -5.89 15.87
CA GLY A 141 0.75 -4.73 15.59
C GLY A 141 2.15 -4.80 16.20
N GLU A 142 2.56 -5.95 16.74
CA GLU A 142 3.85 -6.14 17.42
C GLU A 142 4.95 -6.52 16.42
N PHE A 143 6.18 -6.09 16.68
CA PHE A 143 7.36 -6.50 15.93
C PHE A 143 8.56 -6.77 16.86
N THR A 144 9.58 -7.44 16.31
CA THR A 144 10.89 -7.60 16.95
C THR A 144 11.96 -7.37 15.89
N LEU A 145 12.82 -6.38 16.09
CA LEU A 145 14.05 -6.20 15.31
C LEU A 145 15.18 -6.92 16.03
N GLU A 146 15.97 -7.69 15.28
CA GLU A 146 17.15 -8.40 15.78
C GLU A 146 18.43 -7.70 15.31
N ASN A 147 19.54 -7.91 16.03
CA ASN A 147 20.85 -7.33 15.71
C ASN A 147 20.84 -5.80 15.59
N VAL A 148 20.08 -5.12 16.46
CA VAL A 148 19.98 -3.66 16.43
C VAL A 148 21.21 -2.98 17.05
N PRO A 149 21.57 -1.77 16.61
CA PRO A 149 22.64 -0.99 17.21
C PRO A 149 22.27 -0.49 18.61
N ILE A 150 23.30 -0.23 19.42
CA ILE A 150 23.18 0.40 20.74
C ILE A 150 23.54 1.87 20.58
N ASP A 151 22.55 2.74 20.80
CA ASP A 151 22.72 4.18 20.69
C ASP A 151 21.61 4.92 21.45
N THR A 152 21.82 6.20 21.71
CA THR A 152 20.77 7.05 22.30
C THR A 152 19.70 7.46 21.30
N ASP A 153 20.04 7.48 20.01
CA ASP A 153 19.21 8.00 18.93
C ASP A 153 19.22 7.05 17.72
N VAL A 154 18.73 5.82 17.90
CA VAL A 154 18.60 4.84 16.81
C VAL A 154 17.39 5.22 15.95
N PRO A 155 17.55 5.46 14.62
CA PRO A 155 16.45 5.83 13.75
C PRO A 155 15.59 4.61 13.41
N VAL A 156 14.40 4.53 14.00
CA VAL A 156 13.39 3.52 13.68
C VAL A 156 12.35 4.12 12.77
N VAL A 157 12.15 3.51 11.60
CA VAL A 157 11.15 3.91 10.62
C VAL A 157 10.01 2.90 10.60
N ILE A 158 8.77 3.40 10.64
CA ILE A 158 7.57 2.62 10.37
C ILE A 158 6.98 3.03 9.02
N GLN A 159 6.53 2.07 8.21
CA GLN A 159 6.00 2.34 6.89
C GLN A 159 4.92 1.36 6.43
N VAL A 160 3.84 1.87 5.86
CA VAL A 160 2.87 1.10 5.06
C VAL A 160 2.52 1.90 3.80
N GLY A 161 2.98 1.44 2.64
CA GLY A 161 2.87 2.22 1.41
C GLY A 161 3.61 3.55 1.53
N LYS A 162 2.89 4.67 1.30
CA LYS A 162 3.42 6.03 1.46
C LYS A 162 3.16 6.67 2.83
N TRP A 163 2.51 5.96 3.74
CA TRP A 163 2.46 6.35 5.14
C TRP A 163 3.79 5.98 5.79
N ARG A 164 4.63 6.97 6.15
CA ARG A 164 5.97 6.72 6.68
C ARG A 164 6.36 7.72 7.76
N ARG A 165 6.96 7.24 8.85
CA ARG A 165 7.46 8.11 9.92
C ARG A 165 8.70 7.55 10.60
N ARG A 166 9.62 8.44 10.93
CA ARG A 166 10.87 8.19 11.65
C ARG A 166 10.72 8.56 13.13
N PHE A 167 11.35 7.77 14.00
CA PHE A 167 11.49 8.00 15.43
C PHE A 167 12.95 7.82 15.84
N GLU A 168 13.45 8.64 16.76
CA GLU A 168 14.73 8.36 17.44
C GLU A 168 14.43 7.56 18.70
N ILE A 169 14.99 6.36 18.79
CA ILE A 169 14.76 5.41 19.88
C ILE A 169 16.08 5.13 20.60
N GLU A 170 16.04 5.21 21.93
CA GLU A 170 17.18 4.86 22.76
C GLU A 170 17.24 3.33 22.97
N VAL A 171 18.37 2.72 22.60
CA VAL A 171 18.65 1.29 22.80
C VAL A 171 19.84 1.18 23.76
N LYS A 172 19.61 0.63 24.96
CA LYS A 172 20.57 0.66 26.08
C LYS A 172 21.25 -0.68 26.34
N ASN A 173 20.48 -1.75 26.23
CA ASN A 173 20.89 -3.05 26.75
C ASN A 173 21.53 -3.85 25.62
N ALA A 174 22.86 -4.00 25.65
CA ALA A 174 23.58 -4.88 24.75
C ALA A 174 23.19 -6.35 24.96
N CYS A 175 23.07 -7.11 23.87
CA CYS A 175 22.88 -8.56 23.91
C CYS A 175 21.70 -8.97 24.79
N ALA A 176 20.64 -8.17 24.73
CA ALA A 176 19.47 -8.27 25.56
C ALA A 176 18.28 -7.58 24.89
N GLU A 177 17.12 -7.76 25.50
CA GLU A 177 15.88 -7.17 25.05
C GLU A 177 15.78 -5.69 25.42
N ASN A 178 15.33 -4.89 24.46
CA ASN A 178 14.94 -3.49 24.61
C ASN A 178 13.49 -3.34 24.13
N GLU A 179 12.71 -2.50 24.81
CA GLU A 179 11.31 -2.28 24.50
C GLU A 179 11.04 -0.80 24.20
N ILE A 180 10.25 -0.56 23.16
CA ILE A 180 9.67 0.75 22.88
C ILE A 180 8.36 0.86 23.65
N PRO A 181 8.15 1.93 24.44
CA PRO A 181 6.91 2.10 25.20
C PRO A 181 5.67 2.06 24.29
N ASP A 182 4.62 1.41 24.77
CA ASP A 182 3.37 1.27 24.03
C ASP A 182 2.76 2.64 23.67
N GLY A 183 2.16 2.73 22.48
CA GLY A 183 1.61 3.97 21.93
C GLY A 183 2.63 5.00 21.44
N THR A 184 3.93 4.69 21.45
CA THR A 184 4.98 5.58 20.90
C THR A 184 4.93 5.64 19.36
N LEU A 185 4.85 4.47 18.71
CA LEU A 185 4.95 4.37 17.26
C LEU A 185 3.56 4.48 16.63
N LYS A 186 3.22 5.69 16.17
CA LYS A 186 1.97 5.98 15.46
C LYS A 186 2.26 6.45 14.04
N LEU A 187 1.48 5.97 13.09
CA LEU A 187 1.48 6.53 11.74
C LEU A 187 1.17 8.05 11.77
N PRO A 188 1.73 8.86 10.85
CA PRO A 188 1.63 10.33 10.88
C PRO A 188 0.24 10.88 10.59
N ARG A 189 -0.43 11.50 11.56
CA ARG A 189 -1.77 12.09 11.32
C ARG A 189 -1.81 13.26 10.31
N ASN A 190 -0.66 13.86 10.02
CA ASN A 190 -0.51 15.00 9.12
C ASN A 190 0.90 15.03 8.49
N GLY A 191 1.07 15.85 7.46
CA GLY A 191 2.35 15.94 6.72
C GLY A 191 3.52 16.54 7.51
N ALA A 192 3.27 17.11 8.70
CA ALA A 192 4.34 17.60 9.57
C ALA A 192 4.94 16.49 10.46
N GLU A 193 4.24 15.37 10.62
CA GLU A 193 4.71 14.24 11.41
C GLU A 193 5.44 13.17 10.58
N GLY A 194 5.25 13.17 9.25
CA GLY A 194 5.83 12.19 8.34
C GLY A 194 5.18 12.26 6.97
N ASP A 195 5.49 11.28 6.13
CA ASP A 195 4.92 11.16 4.79
C ASP A 195 3.51 10.55 4.85
N MET A 196 2.63 11.04 3.98
CA MET A 196 1.28 10.52 3.77
C MET A 196 0.99 10.39 2.26
N PRO A 197 0.18 9.41 1.84
CA PRO A 197 -0.31 9.34 0.47
C PRO A 197 -1.24 10.51 0.16
N GLN A 198 -1.30 10.89 -1.10
CA GLN A 198 -2.33 11.76 -1.64
C GLN A 198 -3.63 10.96 -1.83
N ILE A 199 -4.68 11.37 -1.13
CA ILE A 199 -5.96 10.66 -1.11
C ILE A 199 -7.02 11.58 -1.72
N ALA A 200 -7.67 11.14 -2.78
CA ALA A 200 -8.96 11.68 -3.17
C ALA A 200 -10.08 10.90 -2.50
N VAL A 201 -11.04 11.57 -1.88
CA VAL A 201 -12.23 10.96 -1.30
C VAL A 201 -13.48 11.65 -1.81
N THR A 202 -14.47 10.88 -2.26
CA THR A 202 -15.78 11.44 -2.60
C THR A 202 -16.72 11.38 -1.40
N THR A 203 -17.58 12.38 -1.25
CA THR A 203 -18.75 12.34 -0.36
C THR A 203 -19.96 11.87 -1.15
N GLY A 204 -20.85 11.08 -0.52
CA GLY A 204 -22.05 10.53 -1.16
C GLY A 204 -23.29 10.63 -0.28
N GLY A 205 -24.46 10.41 -0.87
CA GLY A 205 -25.76 10.45 -0.17
C GLY A 205 -25.96 9.36 0.90
N CYS A 206 -25.32 8.20 0.73
CA CYS A 206 -25.55 7.00 1.56
C CYS A 206 -24.33 6.55 2.33
N ASP A 207 -23.19 7.22 2.13
CA ASP A 207 -21.94 6.83 2.75
C ASP A 207 -21.00 8.03 2.90
N ALA A 208 -20.08 7.92 3.86
CA ALA A 208 -19.19 9.02 4.25
C ALA A 208 -17.79 8.48 4.62
N LEU A 209 -17.02 8.05 3.61
CA LEU A 209 -15.64 7.57 3.81
C LEU A 209 -14.72 8.67 4.37
N GLU A 210 -15.00 9.94 4.09
CA GLU A 210 -14.28 11.08 4.68
C GLU A 210 -14.38 11.10 6.21
N CYS A 211 -15.54 10.72 6.76
CA CYS A 211 -15.71 10.59 8.20
C CYS A 211 -14.95 9.39 8.77
N MET A 212 -14.84 8.29 8.01
CA MET A 212 -14.03 7.15 8.40
C MET A 212 -12.55 7.53 8.46
N LEU A 213 -12.03 8.28 7.48
CA LEU A 213 -10.65 8.79 7.48
C LEU A 213 -10.35 9.68 8.69
N ARG A 214 -11.30 10.53 9.11
CA ARG A 214 -11.19 11.28 10.37
C ARG A 214 -11.17 10.35 11.58
N GLY A 215 -11.97 9.29 11.55
CA GLY A 215 -12.00 8.25 12.58
C GLY A 215 -10.69 7.48 12.72
N VAL A 216 -10.00 7.18 11.60
CA VAL A 216 -8.63 6.63 11.59
C VAL A 216 -7.62 7.57 12.27
N GLY A 217 -7.92 8.87 12.28
CA GLY A 217 -7.17 9.88 13.03
C GLY A 217 -6.38 10.85 12.15
N ILE A 218 -6.68 10.93 10.85
CA ILE A 218 -6.11 11.99 9.99
C ILE A 218 -6.55 13.36 10.54
N ASP A 219 -5.60 14.29 10.66
CA ASP A 219 -5.85 15.64 11.15
C ASP A 219 -6.84 16.37 10.24
N GLU A 220 -7.81 17.08 10.83
CA GLU A 220 -8.86 17.76 10.09
C GLU A 220 -8.32 18.80 9.09
N LYS A 221 -7.11 19.34 9.31
CA LYS A 221 -6.46 20.30 8.41
C LYS A 221 -5.93 19.66 7.13
N GLU A 222 -5.80 18.34 7.09
CA GLU A 222 -5.40 17.60 5.89
C GLU A 222 -6.55 17.49 4.88
N PHE A 223 -7.80 17.78 5.29
CA PHE A 223 -8.97 17.73 4.43
C PHE A 223 -9.17 19.06 3.70
N VAL A 224 -9.03 19.03 2.37
CA VAL A 224 -9.09 20.20 1.50
C VAL A 224 -10.06 19.98 0.34
N ASP A 225 -10.68 21.04 -0.16
CA ASP A 225 -11.68 20.93 -1.23
C ASP A 225 -11.02 20.76 -2.62
N GLY A 226 -11.42 19.70 -3.33
CA GLY A 226 -10.98 19.43 -4.70
C GLY A 226 -9.45 19.33 -4.80
N HIS A 227 -8.87 19.83 -5.90
CA HIS A 227 -7.40 19.83 -6.10
C HIS A 227 -6.66 20.95 -5.34
N GLY A 228 -7.36 21.79 -4.58
CA GLY A 228 -6.75 22.94 -3.90
C GLY A 228 -6.18 22.58 -2.53
N GLY A 229 -5.34 23.45 -1.99
CA GLY A 229 -4.79 23.34 -0.64
C GLY A 229 -3.51 22.50 -0.54
N SER A 230 -2.94 22.45 0.66
CA SER A 230 -1.69 21.72 0.96
C SER A 230 -1.93 20.47 1.81
N GLY A 231 -3.19 20.06 1.97
CA GLY A 231 -3.55 18.84 2.71
C GLY A 231 -3.37 17.60 1.84
N HIS A 232 -3.38 16.42 2.46
CA HIS A 232 -3.24 15.13 1.77
C HIS A 232 -4.57 14.44 1.48
N VAL A 233 -5.70 14.95 2.00
CA VAL A 233 -7.04 14.41 1.76
C VAL A 233 -7.88 15.41 0.98
N HIS A 234 -8.06 15.13 -0.30
CA HIS A 234 -8.77 15.98 -1.23
C HIS A 234 -10.21 15.51 -1.40
N VAL A 235 -11.16 16.35 -0.99
CA VAL A 235 -12.57 16.01 -0.91
C VAL A 235 -13.30 16.44 -2.17
N PHE A 236 -13.99 15.49 -2.79
CA PHE A 236 -14.87 15.68 -3.92
C PHE A 236 -16.30 15.34 -3.55
N LYS A 237 -17.27 15.94 -4.22
CA LYS A 237 -18.69 15.81 -3.94
C LYS A 237 -19.38 15.03 -5.04
N GLY A 238 -19.81 13.81 -4.72
CA GLY A 238 -20.77 13.03 -5.50
C GLY A 238 -22.21 13.50 -5.25
N ASP A 239 -23.17 12.79 -5.82
CA ASP A 239 -24.59 13.06 -5.65
C ASP A 239 -25.01 12.94 -4.18
N ALA A 240 -25.84 13.88 -3.75
CA ALA A 240 -26.27 14.09 -2.36
C ALA A 240 -25.13 14.23 -1.31
N GLY A 241 -23.86 14.20 -1.72
CA GLY A 241 -22.70 14.55 -0.89
C GLY A 241 -22.76 16.01 -0.44
N ARG A 242 -22.09 16.33 0.67
CA ARG A 242 -22.23 17.64 1.33
C ARG A 242 -20.95 18.45 1.44
N MET A 243 -19.81 17.88 1.07
CA MET A 243 -18.48 18.49 1.19
C MET A 243 -17.66 18.23 -0.07
N GLY A 244 -16.76 19.14 -0.42
CA GLY A 244 -15.83 18.97 -1.54
C GLY A 244 -16.24 19.66 -2.84
N ALA A 245 -15.29 19.71 -3.77
CA ALA A 245 -15.50 20.18 -5.14
C ALA A 245 -16.29 19.14 -5.97
N PRO A 246 -16.99 19.50 -7.07
CA PRO A 246 -17.74 18.53 -7.86
C PRO A 246 -16.89 17.33 -8.32
N ALA A 247 -17.39 16.10 -8.14
CA ALA A 247 -16.64 14.89 -8.48
C ALA A 247 -16.65 14.51 -9.96
N GLU A 248 -17.65 14.96 -10.74
CA GLU A 248 -17.74 14.61 -12.17
C GLU A 248 -16.52 15.01 -13.00
N PRO A 249 -15.99 16.26 -12.91
CA PRO A 249 -14.76 16.63 -13.61
C PRO A 249 -13.53 15.85 -13.13
N PHE A 250 -13.54 15.34 -11.90
CA PHE A 250 -12.42 14.63 -11.30
C PHE A 250 -12.30 13.21 -11.85
N TRP A 251 -13.34 12.39 -11.75
CA TRP A 251 -13.27 10.99 -12.19
C TRP A 251 -13.41 10.80 -13.71
N SER A 252 -13.76 11.87 -14.44
CA SER A 252 -13.86 11.87 -15.91
C SER A 252 -12.53 12.20 -16.60
N ASP A 253 -11.45 12.39 -15.84
CA ASP A 253 -10.13 12.73 -16.36
C ASP A 253 -9.04 11.90 -15.67
N ALA A 254 -8.34 11.07 -16.45
CA ALA A 254 -7.29 10.20 -15.94
C ALA A 254 -6.12 11.01 -15.36
N GLU A 255 -5.84 12.19 -15.89
CA GLU A 255 -4.76 13.06 -15.41
C GLU A 255 -5.12 13.72 -14.07
N GLN A 256 -6.41 13.89 -13.76
CA GLN A 256 -6.81 14.28 -12.40
C GLN A 256 -6.70 13.11 -11.42
N LEU A 257 -7.18 11.92 -11.81
CA LEU A 257 -7.10 10.71 -10.97
C LEU A 257 -5.66 10.37 -10.61
N LYS A 258 -4.73 10.44 -11.57
CA LYS A 258 -3.31 10.13 -11.37
C LYS A 258 -2.60 11.03 -10.36
N LYS A 259 -3.18 12.16 -9.95
CA LYS A 259 -2.59 13.02 -8.90
C LYS A 259 -2.71 12.43 -7.49
N TYR A 260 -3.43 11.31 -7.34
CA TYR A 260 -3.74 10.71 -6.07
C TYR A 260 -3.23 9.28 -6.03
N ASP A 261 -2.57 8.92 -4.94
CA ASP A 261 -2.15 7.53 -4.69
C ASP A 261 -3.35 6.64 -4.42
N MET A 262 -4.43 7.20 -3.87
CA MET A 262 -5.66 6.49 -3.52
C MET A 262 -6.92 7.30 -3.86
N VAL A 263 -7.94 6.62 -4.37
CA VAL A 263 -9.25 7.18 -4.67
C VAL A 263 -10.31 6.39 -3.90
N LEU A 264 -10.97 7.04 -2.94
CA LEU A 264 -12.01 6.47 -2.09
C LEU A 264 -13.37 6.99 -2.55
N LEU A 265 -14.30 6.09 -2.87
CA LEU A 265 -15.54 6.41 -3.54
C LEU A 265 -16.74 6.03 -2.65
N SER A 266 -17.37 7.04 -2.05
CA SER A 266 -18.51 6.89 -1.13
C SER A 266 -19.85 6.80 -1.88
N CYS A 267 -20.61 5.74 -1.61
CA CYS A 267 -21.89 5.45 -2.25
C CYS A 267 -22.87 6.64 -2.27
N GLU A 268 -23.40 6.91 -3.46
CA GLU A 268 -24.29 8.04 -3.78
C GLU A 268 -25.78 7.69 -3.69
N CYS A 269 -26.15 6.53 -3.13
CA CYS A 269 -27.52 5.99 -3.09
C CYS A 269 -28.12 5.51 -4.42
N ASP A 270 -27.46 5.76 -5.55
CA ASP A 270 -27.78 5.19 -6.85
C ASP A 270 -26.49 5.06 -7.69
N GLU A 271 -26.57 4.41 -8.85
CA GLU A 271 -25.47 4.28 -9.81
C GLU A 271 -25.03 5.64 -10.40
N HIS A 272 -25.98 6.57 -10.56
CA HIS A 272 -25.78 7.90 -11.19
C HIS A 272 -24.98 7.81 -12.50
N LEU A 273 -25.42 6.95 -13.43
CA LEU A 273 -24.70 6.73 -14.69
C LEU A 273 -24.60 7.99 -15.55
N GLU A 274 -25.49 8.96 -15.34
CA GLU A 274 -25.52 10.25 -16.00
C GLU A 274 -24.28 11.11 -15.75
N ASN A 275 -23.61 10.97 -14.59
CA ASN A 275 -22.38 11.70 -14.23
C ASN A 275 -21.11 10.82 -14.26
N LYS A 276 -21.24 9.54 -14.65
CA LYS A 276 -20.14 8.56 -14.81
C LYS A 276 -20.07 8.01 -16.23
N ARG A 277 -20.33 8.86 -17.23
CA ARG A 277 -20.51 8.39 -18.62
C ARG A 277 -19.24 7.76 -19.17
N ASP A 278 -18.12 8.44 -18.99
CA ASP A 278 -16.81 7.92 -19.33
C ASP A 278 -16.19 7.21 -18.11
N ARG A 279 -15.88 5.93 -18.28
CA ARG A 279 -15.30 5.06 -17.24
C ARG A 279 -13.88 4.63 -17.61
N GLN A 280 -13.39 5.02 -18.80
CA GLN A 280 -12.02 4.77 -19.23
C GLN A 280 -10.99 5.40 -18.27
N PRO A 281 -11.18 6.62 -17.74
CA PRO A 281 -10.24 7.22 -16.81
C PRO A 281 -9.92 6.39 -15.56
N VAL A 282 -10.95 5.82 -14.93
CA VAL A 282 -10.78 4.98 -13.72
C VAL A 282 -10.07 3.67 -14.05
N TYR A 283 -10.35 3.08 -15.21
CA TYR A 283 -9.62 1.90 -15.70
C TYR A 283 -8.14 2.23 -15.97
N ASP A 284 -7.85 3.33 -16.67
CA ASP A 284 -6.49 3.75 -16.99
C ASP A 284 -5.70 4.07 -15.71
N TYR A 285 -6.33 4.77 -14.75
CA TYR A 285 -5.75 5.07 -13.44
C TYR A 285 -5.37 3.79 -12.69
N LEU A 286 -6.28 2.81 -12.58
CA LEU A 286 -5.99 1.53 -11.93
C LEU A 286 -4.85 0.78 -12.63
N ASN A 287 -4.79 0.77 -13.96
CA ASN A 287 -3.71 0.09 -14.68
C ASN A 287 -2.38 0.85 -14.66
N ALA A 288 -2.37 2.14 -14.30
CA ALA A 288 -1.17 2.94 -14.10
C ALA A 288 -0.52 2.77 -12.71
N GLY A 289 -1.13 1.98 -11.81
CA GLY A 289 -0.67 1.80 -10.43
C GLY A 289 -1.60 2.42 -9.37
N GLY A 290 -2.66 3.10 -9.82
CA GLY A 290 -3.65 3.72 -8.94
C GLY A 290 -4.36 2.72 -8.03
N ARG A 291 -4.91 3.26 -6.94
CA ARG A 291 -5.66 2.49 -5.95
C ARG A 291 -7.08 3.00 -5.80
N VAL A 292 -8.06 2.10 -5.81
CA VAL A 292 -9.48 2.45 -5.64
C VAL A 292 -10.09 1.69 -4.47
N PHE A 293 -10.81 2.39 -3.61
CA PHE A 293 -11.76 1.80 -2.67
C PHE A 293 -13.16 2.26 -3.08
N ALA A 294 -14.05 1.34 -3.43
CA ALA A 294 -15.41 1.67 -3.89
C ALA A 294 -16.47 1.05 -2.99
N THR A 295 -17.44 1.86 -2.51
CA THR A 295 -18.59 1.33 -1.76
C THR A 295 -19.85 1.25 -2.63
N HIS A 296 -20.57 0.14 -2.48
CA HIS A 296 -21.88 -0.15 -3.05
C HIS A 296 -22.05 0.31 -4.52
N PHE A 297 -22.86 1.32 -4.83
CA PHE A 297 -23.13 1.72 -6.22
C PHE A 297 -21.90 2.21 -7.01
N HIS A 298 -20.76 2.42 -6.35
CA HIS A 298 -19.49 2.57 -7.07
C HIS A 298 -18.94 1.28 -7.68
N TYR A 299 -19.64 0.13 -7.56
CA TYR A 299 -19.38 -1.01 -8.45
C TYR A 299 -19.53 -0.63 -9.93
N THR A 300 -20.23 0.46 -10.25
CA THR A 300 -20.46 0.96 -11.61
C THR A 300 -19.17 1.12 -12.42
N TRP A 301 -18.06 1.45 -11.76
CA TRP A 301 -16.74 1.52 -12.38
C TRP A 301 -16.22 0.18 -12.89
N PHE A 302 -16.66 -0.94 -12.29
CA PHE A 302 -16.28 -2.30 -12.66
C PHE A 302 -17.36 -2.95 -13.54
N LYS A 303 -18.62 -2.96 -13.10
CA LYS A 303 -19.78 -3.54 -13.80
C LYS A 303 -19.97 -2.99 -15.21
N TYR A 304 -19.76 -1.69 -15.40
CA TYR A 304 -19.92 -1.00 -16.68
C TYR A 304 -18.58 -0.50 -17.25
N SER A 305 -17.44 -1.05 -16.78
CA SER A 305 -16.12 -0.72 -17.31
C SER A 305 -16.08 -0.89 -18.84
N PRO A 306 -15.32 -0.06 -19.58
CA PRO A 306 -15.07 -0.30 -21.00
C PRO A 306 -14.35 -1.63 -21.25
N ALA A 307 -13.54 -2.08 -20.28
CA ALA A 307 -12.74 -3.29 -20.37
C ALA A 307 -13.52 -4.53 -19.90
N TYR A 308 -13.43 -5.61 -20.68
CA TYR A 308 -14.21 -6.83 -20.43
C TYR A 308 -13.80 -7.52 -19.12
N GLU A 309 -12.51 -7.52 -18.82
CA GLU A 309 -11.93 -8.14 -17.63
C GLU A 309 -12.45 -7.56 -16.32
N PHE A 310 -12.70 -6.24 -16.27
CA PHE A 310 -13.31 -5.60 -15.10
C PHE A 310 -14.79 -5.96 -14.97
N ARG A 311 -15.52 -6.06 -16.09
CA ARG A 311 -16.95 -6.44 -16.06
C ARG A 311 -17.16 -7.87 -15.57
N GLU A 312 -16.19 -8.75 -15.79
CA GLU A 312 -16.24 -10.16 -15.41
C GLU A 312 -15.82 -10.44 -13.95
N ILE A 313 -15.28 -9.46 -13.24
CA ILE A 313 -14.71 -9.68 -11.89
C ILE A 313 -15.75 -10.16 -10.87
N ALA A 314 -17.02 -9.83 -11.10
CA ALA A 314 -18.14 -10.25 -10.27
C ALA A 314 -19.40 -10.48 -11.10
N VAL A 315 -20.33 -11.26 -10.54
CA VAL A 315 -21.70 -11.39 -11.03
C VAL A 315 -22.59 -10.53 -10.15
N TRP A 316 -23.11 -9.47 -10.76
CA TRP A 316 -23.96 -8.49 -10.10
C TRP A 316 -25.43 -8.94 -10.09
N GLY A 317 -26.15 -8.66 -9.01
CA GLY A 317 -27.56 -9.00 -8.85
C GLY A 317 -28.00 -8.75 -7.41
N ASP A 318 -29.26 -9.03 -7.09
CA ASP A 318 -29.94 -8.57 -5.86
C ASP A 318 -30.25 -9.67 -4.82
N PRO A 319 -29.24 -10.40 -4.26
CA PRO A 319 -29.52 -11.44 -3.28
C PRO A 319 -30.07 -10.86 -1.96
N LYS A 320 -30.84 -11.65 -1.21
CA LYS A 320 -31.33 -11.18 0.10
C LYS A 320 -30.18 -11.20 1.12
N THR A 321 -29.78 -10.03 1.63
CA THR A 321 -28.64 -9.92 2.56
C THR A 321 -28.99 -9.10 3.80
N PRO A 322 -29.38 -9.74 4.92
CA PRO A 322 -29.66 -9.02 6.17
C PRO A 322 -28.39 -8.62 6.91
N SER A 323 -28.50 -7.64 7.82
CA SER A 323 -27.48 -7.42 8.85
C SER A 323 -27.27 -8.67 9.71
N GLY A 324 -26.05 -8.88 10.19
CA GLY A 324 -25.68 -10.05 10.99
C GLY A 324 -24.19 -10.33 10.97
N ASP A 325 -23.81 -11.53 11.40
CA ASP A 325 -22.41 -11.97 11.38
C ASP A 325 -22.05 -12.58 10.04
N TYR A 326 -20.99 -12.04 9.41
CA TYR A 326 -20.47 -12.48 8.13
C TYR A 326 -19.15 -13.23 8.33
N ASP A 327 -18.89 -14.23 7.48
CA ASP A 327 -17.67 -15.02 7.47
C ASP A 327 -16.52 -14.23 6.84
N ILE A 328 -15.38 -14.26 7.51
CA ILE A 328 -14.10 -13.78 6.98
C ILE A 328 -13.42 -14.97 6.30
N ASN A 329 -12.98 -14.77 5.07
CA ASN A 329 -12.25 -15.78 4.32
C ASN A 329 -10.82 -15.91 4.85
N MET A 330 -10.60 -16.87 5.74
CA MET A 330 -9.28 -17.15 6.36
C MET A 330 -8.41 -18.11 5.52
N SER A 331 -8.79 -18.42 4.27
CA SER A 331 -8.03 -19.36 3.43
C SER A 331 -6.76 -18.78 2.81
N PHE A 332 -6.50 -17.48 3.00
CA PHE A 332 -5.29 -16.80 2.55
C PHE A 332 -4.70 -15.95 3.69
N PRO A 333 -3.36 -15.69 3.71
CA PRO A 333 -2.68 -15.09 4.85
C PRO A 333 -3.28 -13.77 5.34
N ARG A 334 -3.60 -12.85 4.41
CA ARG A 334 -4.16 -11.55 4.78
C ARG A 334 -5.59 -11.64 5.34
N GLY A 335 -6.35 -12.65 4.94
CA GLY A 335 -7.70 -12.91 5.45
C GLY A 335 -7.69 -13.52 6.85
N ASP A 336 -6.74 -14.43 7.14
CA ASP A 336 -6.48 -14.93 8.50
C ASP A 336 -6.02 -13.78 9.42
N MET A 337 -5.13 -12.92 8.93
CA MET A 337 -4.67 -11.72 9.63
C MET A 337 -5.82 -10.77 9.97
N LEU A 338 -6.72 -10.47 9.01
CA LEU A 338 -7.93 -9.66 9.25
C LEU A 338 -8.81 -10.27 10.36
N ALA A 339 -9.04 -11.59 10.32
CA ALA A 339 -9.88 -12.27 11.29
C ALA A 339 -9.32 -12.18 12.71
N ARG A 340 -8.01 -12.36 12.89
CA ARG A 340 -7.36 -12.25 14.20
C ARG A 340 -7.28 -10.80 14.67
N TRP A 341 -6.91 -9.89 13.77
CA TRP A 341 -6.80 -8.47 14.06
C TRP A 341 -8.14 -7.90 14.53
N LEU A 342 -9.26 -8.27 13.90
CA LEU A 342 -10.59 -7.81 14.34
C LEU A 342 -10.94 -8.25 15.77
N VAL A 343 -10.45 -9.40 16.23
CA VAL A 343 -10.63 -9.82 17.62
C VAL A 343 -9.74 -8.97 18.54
N GLU A 344 -8.47 -8.77 18.18
CA GLU A 344 -7.52 -7.96 18.94
C GLU A 344 -8.05 -6.53 19.16
N VAL A 345 -8.57 -5.89 18.11
CA VAL A 345 -9.05 -4.50 18.18
C VAL A 345 -10.48 -4.37 18.68
N GLY A 346 -11.10 -5.48 19.11
CA GLY A 346 -12.49 -5.50 19.57
C GLY A 346 -13.53 -5.17 18.49
N GLY A 347 -13.17 -5.34 17.22
CA GLY A 347 -14.09 -5.21 16.09
C GLY A 347 -15.00 -6.44 15.89
N SER A 348 -14.60 -7.58 16.44
CA SER A 348 -15.40 -8.80 16.53
C SER A 348 -15.13 -9.54 17.84
N SER A 349 -16.15 -10.21 18.38
CA SER A 349 -16.00 -11.11 19.53
C SER A 349 -15.72 -12.55 19.13
N THR A 350 -15.78 -12.87 17.83
CA THR A 350 -15.67 -14.24 17.31
C THR A 350 -14.66 -14.27 16.16
N LEU A 351 -13.62 -15.10 16.31
CA LEU A 351 -12.62 -15.30 15.26
C LEU A 351 -13.29 -15.76 13.97
N GLY A 352 -12.89 -15.15 12.85
CA GLY A 352 -13.41 -15.49 11.52
C GLY A 352 -14.80 -14.89 11.23
N LYS A 353 -15.34 -14.06 12.12
CA LYS A 353 -16.63 -13.37 11.93
C LYS A 353 -16.46 -11.86 12.03
N VAL A 354 -17.31 -11.13 11.33
CA VAL A 354 -17.48 -9.68 11.50
C VAL A 354 -18.97 -9.33 11.52
N PRO A 355 -19.46 -8.59 12.53
CA PRO A 355 -20.82 -8.09 12.55
C PRO A 355 -20.95 -6.93 11.56
N LEU A 356 -21.83 -7.09 10.57
CA LEU A 356 -22.11 -6.07 9.57
C LEU A 356 -23.54 -5.55 9.69
N THR A 357 -23.67 -4.23 9.57
CA THR A 357 -24.94 -3.51 9.43
C THR A 357 -24.92 -2.73 8.12
N GLN A 358 -26.09 -2.24 7.66
CA GLN A 358 -26.21 -1.52 6.38
C GLN A 358 -25.63 -2.31 5.19
N VAL A 359 -25.86 -3.62 5.22
CA VAL A 359 -25.41 -4.57 4.21
C VAL A 359 -26.23 -4.39 2.94
N THR A 360 -25.57 -4.29 1.80
CA THR A 360 -26.22 -4.17 0.49
C THR A 360 -26.13 -5.48 -0.29
N ASN A 361 -26.85 -5.52 -1.40
CA ASN A 361 -27.14 -6.73 -2.14
C ASN A 361 -26.72 -6.60 -3.61
N SER A 362 -25.49 -6.20 -3.90
CA SER A 362 -25.08 -6.01 -5.30
C SER A 362 -24.33 -7.19 -5.90
N ILE A 363 -23.80 -8.10 -5.08
CA ILE A 363 -22.95 -9.21 -5.53
C ILE A 363 -23.59 -10.56 -5.24
N THR A 364 -23.68 -11.40 -6.26
CA THR A 364 -24.03 -12.82 -6.13
C THR A 364 -22.81 -13.74 -6.15
N ARG A 365 -21.76 -13.36 -6.90
CA ARG A 365 -20.52 -14.15 -7.00
C ARG A 365 -19.32 -13.27 -7.35
N VAL A 366 -18.15 -13.58 -6.79
CA VAL A 366 -16.86 -13.02 -7.21
C VAL A 366 -16.14 -14.04 -8.07
N ARG A 367 -15.42 -13.60 -9.11
CA ARG A 367 -14.66 -14.47 -10.02
C ARG A 367 -13.16 -14.20 -9.90
N SER A 368 -12.36 -15.24 -10.08
CA SER A 368 -10.90 -15.10 -10.24
C SER A 368 -10.57 -14.10 -11.37
N PRO A 369 -9.56 -13.25 -11.21
CA PRO A 369 -8.55 -13.22 -10.13
C PRO A 369 -8.94 -12.40 -8.89
N ALA A 370 -10.19 -11.93 -8.74
CA ALA A 370 -10.58 -11.28 -7.50
C ALA A 370 -10.72 -12.27 -6.34
N THR A 371 -10.41 -11.77 -5.14
CA THR A 371 -10.48 -12.53 -3.90
C THR A 371 -11.55 -11.96 -2.99
N THR A 372 -12.48 -12.81 -2.57
CA THR A 372 -13.47 -12.49 -1.54
C THR A 372 -12.81 -12.47 -0.17
N TRP A 373 -13.01 -11.39 0.57
CA TRP A 373 -12.53 -11.21 1.95
C TRP A 373 -13.59 -11.56 2.98
N ILE A 374 -14.81 -11.08 2.76
CA ILE A 374 -15.93 -11.24 3.68
C ILE A 374 -17.16 -11.61 2.87
N SER A 375 -17.94 -12.56 3.37
CA SER A 375 -19.14 -13.08 2.72
C SER A 375 -20.16 -13.58 3.74
N ASN A 376 -21.42 -13.65 3.36
CA ASN A 376 -22.30 -14.68 3.93
C ASN A 376 -22.32 -15.88 2.97
N PRO A 377 -22.82 -17.06 3.39
CA PRO A 377 -22.87 -18.24 2.53
C PRO A 377 -23.54 -18.03 1.16
N ASP A 378 -24.40 -17.02 1.04
CA ASP A 378 -25.21 -16.75 -0.15
C ASP A 378 -24.68 -15.56 -0.99
N ALA A 379 -23.74 -14.76 -0.49
CA ALA A 379 -23.29 -13.52 -1.14
C ALA A 379 -21.93 -12.99 -0.61
N PRO A 380 -20.94 -12.74 -1.49
CA PRO A 380 -19.77 -11.93 -1.19
C PRO A 380 -20.15 -10.51 -0.77
N LYS A 381 -19.34 -9.90 0.09
CA LYS A 381 -19.53 -8.51 0.54
C LYS A 381 -18.31 -7.65 0.34
N PHE A 382 -17.13 -8.22 0.49
CA PHE A 382 -15.88 -7.52 0.26
C PHE A 382 -15.03 -8.34 -0.68
N PHE A 383 -14.48 -7.69 -1.70
CA PHE A 383 -13.49 -8.31 -2.56
C PHE A 383 -12.41 -7.32 -2.98
N SER A 384 -11.24 -7.84 -3.35
CA SER A 384 -10.19 -7.05 -3.96
C SER A 384 -9.60 -7.74 -5.18
N PHE A 385 -8.94 -6.97 -6.04
CA PHE A 385 -8.15 -7.47 -7.16
C PHE A 385 -7.03 -6.50 -7.50
N ASN A 386 -5.92 -7.04 -8.01
CA ASN A 386 -4.79 -6.26 -8.48
C ASN A 386 -4.93 -5.94 -9.98
N THR A 387 -4.26 -4.87 -10.42
CA THR A 387 -4.25 -4.40 -11.80
C THR A 387 -2.81 -4.13 -12.27
N PRO A 388 -2.48 -4.35 -13.56
CA PRO A 388 -3.35 -4.93 -14.60
C PRO A 388 -3.66 -6.42 -14.37
N MET A 389 -4.93 -6.81 -14.45
CA MET A 389 -5.41 -8.11 -13.93
C MET A 389 -4.73 -9.35 -14.53
N TYR A 390 -4.26 -9.27 -15.77
CA TYR A 390 -3.60 -10.37 -16.48
C TYR A 390 -2.12 -10.12 -16.77
N ALA A 391 -1.56 -9.05 -16.20
CA ALA A 391 -0.11 -8.92 -16.13
C ALA A 391 0.46 -9.99 -15.19
N LYS A 392 1.76 -10.27 -15.31
CA LYS A 392 2.45 -11.12 -14.34
C LYS A 392 2.37 -10.48 -12.96
N GLU A 393 2.45 -11.28 -11.90
CA GLU A 393 2.34 -10.82 -10.52
C GLU A 393 3.34 -9.71 -10.17
N ASP A 394 4.57 -9.80 -10.68
CA ASP A 394 5.64 -8.80 -10.52
C ASP A 394 5.44 -7.53 -11.35
N GLN A 395 4.42 -7.50 -12.21
CA GLN A 395 4.01 -6.37 -13.06
C GLN A 395 2.66 -5.77 -12.64
N GLN A 396 2.00 -6.36 -11.63
CA GLN A 396 0.80 -5.78 -11.03
C GLN A 396 1.19 -4.71 -10.01
N CYS A 397 0.59 -3.53 -10.13
CA CYS A 397 0.95 -2.38 -9.30
C CYS A 397 -0.24 -1.52 -8.89
N GLY A 398 -1.40 -1.67 -9.53
CA GLY A 398 -2.65 -1.08 -9.06
C GLY A 398 -3.48 -2.09 -8.26
N ARG A 399 -4.49 -1.58 -7.55
CA ARG A 399 -5.37 -2.41 -6.72
C ARG A 399 -6.73 -1.75 -6.54
N ALA A 400 -7.78 -2.55 -6.60
CA ALA A 400 -9.13 -2.14 -6.26
C ALA A 400 -9.66 -2.98 -5.09
N VAL A 401 -10.37 -2.31 -4.18
CA VAL A 401 -11.18 -2.91 -3.12
C VAL A 401 -12.62 -2.47 -3.32
N PHE A 402 -13.55 -3.41 -3.19
CA PHE A 402 -14.97 -3.14 -3.23
C PHE A 402 -15.66 -3.61 -1.95
N SER A 403 -16.56 -2.77 -1.43
CA SER A 403 -17.40 -3.03 -0.25
C SER A 403 -18.88 -2.91 -0.61
N ASP A 404 -19.62 -4.02 -0.54
CA ASP A 404 -21.09 -4.09 -0.67
C ASP A 404 -21.77 -3.89 0.69
N VAL A 405 -21.31 -2.86 1.41
CA VAL A 405 -21.78 -2.42 2.73
C VAL A 405 -21.58 -0.92 2.82
N HIS A 406 -22.56 -0.19 3.36
CA HIS A 406 -22.39 1.23 3.70
C HIS A 406 -21.70 1.38 5.05
N ILE A 407 -20.77 2.33 5.14
CA ILE A 407 -19.85 2.45 6.27
C ILE A 407 -20.47 3.31 7.36
N THR A 408 -21.12 4.38 6.94
CA THR A 408 -21.92 5.25 7.82
C THR A 408 -23.42 5.07 7.60
N GLY A 409 -23.84 4.57 6.43
CA GLY A 409 -25.26 4.40 6.06
C GLY A 409 -26.01 5.72 5.84
N ALA A 410 -25.30 6.84 5.79
CA ALA A 410 -25.86 8.17 5.56
C ALA A 410 -24.77 9.13 5.07
N ALA A 411 -25.20 10.17 4.36
CA ALA A 411 -24.35 11.29 3.98
C ALA A 411 -23.65 11.92 5.18
N GLY A 412 -22.38 12.27 4.98
CA GLY A 412 -21.60 13.05 5.93
C GLY A 412 -22.11 14.49 6.12
N PRO A 413 -21.58 15.21 7.10
CA PRO A 413 -21.82 16.64 7.29
C PRO A 413 -21.19 17.48 6.16
N ALA A 414 -21.49 18.79 6.15
CA ALA A 414 -20.89 19.74 5.22
C ALA A 414 -19.47 20.20 5.62
N ASN A 415 -18.91 19.69 6.72
CA ASN A 415 -17.57 19.99 7.19
C ASN A 415 -17.01 18.81 8.01
N ILE A 416 -15.70 18.59 7.93
CA ILE A 416 -15.06 17.38 8.47
C ILE A 416 -15.16 17.27 10.00
N TRP A 417 -15.07 18.38 10.72
CA TRP A 417 -15.12 18.39 12.20
C TRP A 417 -16.48 18.00 12.77
N SER A 418 -17.56 18.08 11.98
CA SER A 418 -18.90 17.63 12.39
C SER A 418 -19.15 16.14 12.12
N CYS A 419 -18.15 15.38 11.66
CA CYS A 419 -18.31 13.95 11.43
C CYS A 419 -18.63 13.23 12.76
N PRO A 420 -19.54 12.25 12.75
CA PRO A 420 -20.04 11.61 13.97
C PRO A 420 -18.98 10.78 14.70
N MET A 421 -17.94 10.34 14.00
CA MET A 421 -16.77 9.67 14.60
C MET A 421 -15.58 10.62 14.64
N GLY A 422 -15.03 10.82 15.83
CA GLY A 422 -13.73 11.44 16.04
C GLY A 422 -12.59 10.41 15.95
N PRO A 423 -11.34 10.85 16.05
CA PRO A 423 -10.17 9.97 16.04
C PRO A 423 -10.30 8.80 17.03
N GLY A 424 -10.06 7.58 16.56
CA GLY A 424 -10.19 6.33 17.30
C GLY A 424 -11.63 5.83 17.49
N GLY A 425 -12.63 6.56 17.00
CA GLY A 425 -14.05 6.29 17.23
C GLY A 425 -14.70 5.27 16.28
N LEU A 426 -13.92 4.37 15.69
CA LEU A 426 -14.42 3.42 14.69
C LEU A 426 -15.20 2.26 15.34
N THR A 427 -16.34 1.92 14.75
CA THR A 427 -17.11 0.69 15.06
C THR A 427 -16.42 -0.57 14.50
N GLY A 428 -16.85 -1.76 14.91
CA GLY A 428 -16.27 -3.02 14.42
C GLY A 428 -16.30 -3.18 12.89
N GLN A 429 -17.40 -2.81 12.23
CA GLN A 429 -17.48 -2.82 10.77
C GLN A 429 -16.52 -1.81 10.13
N GLN A 430 -16.36 -0.63 10.74
CA GLN A 430 -15.44 0.41 10.24
C GLN A 430 -13.98 0.01 10.44
N LYS A 431 -13.67 -0.72 11.51
CA LYS A 431 -12.34 -1.31 11.73
C LYS A 431 -12.00 -2.32 10.63
N ALA A 432 -12.95 -3.17 10.22
CA ALA A 432 -12.72 -4.08 9.08
C ALA A 432 -12.33 -3.32 7.80
N LEU A 433 -12.88 -2.12 7.61
CA LEU A 433 -12.50 -1.25 6.51
C LEU A 433 -11.18 -0.54 6.69
N GLU A 434 -10.85 -0.10 7.90
CA GLU A 434 -9.56 0.46 8.23
C GLU A 434 -8.44 -0.53 7.89
N PHE A 435 -8.64 -1.81 8.21
CA PHE A 435 -7.72 -2.88 7.80
C PHE A 435 -7.55 -2.91 6.27
N LEU A 436 -8.66 -2.91 5.52
CA LEU A 436 -8.62 -2.92 4.05
C LEU A 436 -8.05 -1.62 3.46
N PHE A 437 -8.18 -0.48 4.16
CA PHE A 437 -7.59 0.80 3.77
C PHE A 437 -6.07 0.79 3.88
N PHE A 438 -5.52 0.26 4.98
CA PHE A 438 -4.07 0.09 5.12
C PHE A 438 -3.54 -1.05 4.25
N ASP A 439 -4.29 -2.13 4.05
CA ASP A 439 -3.95 -3.17 3.06
C ASP A 439 -3.94 -2.61 1.64
N LEU A 440 -4.91 -1.77 1.29
CA LEU A 440 -4.92 -1.04 0.03
C LEU A 440 -3.67 -0.16 -0.08
N SER A 441 -3.32 0.58 0.97
CA SER A 441 -2.10 1.41 1.00
C SER A 441 -0.82 0.60 0.83
N SER A 442 -0.79 -0.66 1.27
CA SER A 442 0.39 -1.52 1.17
C SER A 442 0.85 -1.73 -0.29
N CYS A 443 2.10 -2.14 -0.44
CA CYS A 443 2.64 -2.45 -1.76
C CYS A 443 1.90 -3.66 -2.39
N VAL A 444 1.81 -3.68 -3.73
CA VAL A 444 1.11 -4.76 -4.43
C VAL A 444 1.94 -6.04 -4.38
N GLN A 445 1.32 -7.10 -3.86
CA GLN A 445 1.85 -8.46 -3.85
C GLN A 445 0.71 -9.43 -4.16
N PRO A 446 1.04 -10.68 -4.54
CA PRO A 446 0.09 -11.78 -4.54
C PRO A 446 -0.58 -11.91 -3.18
N ILE A 447 -1.90 -12.04 -3.17
CA ILE A 447 -2.69 -12.11 -1.92
C ILE A 447 -2.45 -13.41 -1.13
N GLU A 448 -1.88 -14.41 -1.80
CA GLU A 448 -1.52 -15.72 -1.27
C GLU A 448 -0.19 -15.69 -0.49
N GLN A 449 0.62 -14.64 -0.66
CA GLN A 449 1.90 -14.49 0.02
C GLN A 449 1.75 -13.68 1.30
N PRO A 450 2.38 -14.12 2.41
CA PRO A 450 2.47 -13.28 3.61
C PRO A 450 3.33 -12.04 3.29
N PRO A 451 3.09 -10.92 3.99
CA PRO A 451 4.01 -9.79 3.92
C PRO A 451 5.43 -10.19 4.31
N GLU A 452 6.42 -9.68 3.57
CA GLU A 452 7.83 -9.87 3.89
C GLU A 452 8.44 -8.56 4.41
N PRO A 453 9.41 -8.63 5.35
CA PRO A 453 10.22 -7.48 5.72
C PRO A 453 10.99 -6.92 4.52
N PRO A 454 11.28 -5.61 4.51
CA PRO A 454 12.18 -5.02 3.51
C PRO A 454 13.57 -5.67 3.63
N LYS A 455 14.24 -5.85 2.48
CA LYS A 455 15.54 -6.51 2.32
C LYS A 455 16.55 -5.58 1.69
#